data_AF-A0A7K9GDE4-F1
#
_entry.id   AF-A0A7K9GDE4-F1
#
_cell.length_a   1.000
_cell.length_b   1.000
_cell.length_c   1.000
_cell.angle_alpha   90.00
_cell.angle_beta   90.00
_cell.angle_gamma   90.00
#
_symmetry.space_group_name_H-M   'P 1'
#
loop_
_entity.id
_entity.type
_entity.pdbx_description
1 polymer ?
#
loop_
_entity_poly.entity_id
_entity_poly.type
_entity_poly.pdbx_seq_one_letter_code
_entity_poly.pdbx_strand_id
1 'polypeptide(L)'
;LLSRIRLPLCRPQFLTDRVQQDDLVRCCHKCRDLVDEAKDYHLMPERRPHLPAFKTRPRCCTSIAGLIYAVGGLNSAGDSLNVVEVFDPIANRWEKCQPMGTARSRVGVAVLNGLLYAIGGYDGQLRLSTVE
;
A
#
# COMPACT_ATOMS: atom_id res chain seq x y z
N LEU A 1 -5.04 -1.40 -28.03
CA LEU A 1 -4.76 -0.43 -26.94
C LEU A 1 -5.72 -0.59 -25.77
N LEU A 2 -7.04 -0.59 -26.00
CA LEU A 2 -8.05 -0.76 -24.93
C LEU A 2 -7.86 -2.03 -24.07
N SER A 3 -7.40 -3.14 -24.67
CA SER A 3 -7.06 -4.39 -23.95
C SER A 3 -5.93 -4.27 -22.90
N ARG A 4 -5.18 -3.16 -22.91
CA ARG A 4 -4.14 -2.86 -21.91
C ARG A 4 -4.70 -2.02 -20.75
N ILE A 5 -5.91 -1.51 -20.87
CA ILE A 5 -6.60 -0.71 -19.85
C ILE A 5 -7.32 -1.67 -18.90
N ARG A 6 -7.23 -1.40 -17.60
CA ARG A 6 -7.89 -2.18 -16.54
C ARG A 6 -9.30 -1.64 -16.31
N LEU A 7 -10.19 -1.84 -17.30
CA LEU A 7 -11.57 -1.40 -17.25
C LEU A 7 -12.34 -1.86 -15.98
N PRO A 8 -12.12 -3.07 -15.42
CA PRO A 8 -12.77 -3.50 -14.17
C PRO A 8 -12.47 -2.62 -12.93
N LEU A 9 -11.47 -1.73 -13.02
CA LEU A 9 -11.12 -0.80 -11.94
C LEU A 9 -11.75 0.57 -12.11
N CYS A 10 -12.38 0.84 -13.26
CA CYS A 10 -13.17 2.04 -13.46
C CYS A 10 -14.48 1.95 -12.66
N ARG A 11 -15.10 3.09 -12.38
CA ARG A 11 -16.44 3.10 -11.78
C ARG A 11 -17.47 2.58 -12.80
N PRO A 12 -18.50 1.83 -12.38
CA PRO A 12 -19.55 1.35 -13.28
C PRO A 12 -20.19 2.45 -14.13
N GLN A 13 -20.47 3.61 -13.51
CA GLN A 13 -21.03 4.80 -14.19
C GLN A 13 -20.12 5.31 -15.32
N PHE A 14 -18.81 5.32 -15.12
CA PHE A 14 -17.87 5.74 -16.16
C PHE A 14 -17.87 4.76 -17.34
N LEU A 15 -17.99 3.46 -17.06
CA LEU A 15 -18.07 2.43 -18.10
C LEU A 15 -19.36 2.57 -18.93
N THR A 16 -20.51 2.80 -18.29
CA THR A 16 -21.82 2.90 -18.96
C THR A 16 -22.02 4.22 -19.70
N ASP A 17 -21.60 5.33 -19.09
CA ASP A 17 -22.01 6.67 -19.53
C ASP A 17 -20.98 7.29 -20.47
N ARG A 18 -19.73 6.83 -20.41
CA ARG A 18 -18.63 7.34 -21.24
C ARG A 18 -18.06 6.26 -22.15
N VAL A 19 -17.47 5.20 -21.58
CA VAL A 19 -16.66 4.25 -22.35
C VAL A 19 -17.51 3.46 -23.35
N GLN A 20 -18.70 3.00 -22.95
CA GLN A 20 -19.59 2.30 -23.86
C GLN A 20 -20.13 3.19 -24.98
N GLN A 21 -20.33 4.48 -24.72
CA GLN A 21 -20.93 5.40 -25.68
C GLN A 21 -19.95 5.87 -26.75
N ASP A 22 -18.65 5.66 -26.55
CA ASP A 22 -17.60 6.04 -27.49
C ASP A 22 -17.73 5.26 -28.81
N ASP A 23 -17.70 5.97 -29.94
CA ASP A 23 -17.91 5.38 -31.26
C ASP A 23 -16.85 4.32 -31.62
N LEU A 24 -15.60 4.49 -31.18
CA LEU A 24 -14.54 3.50 -31.43
C LEU A 24 -14.80 2.20 -30.68
N VAL A 25 -15.46 2.28 -29.52
CA VAL A 25 -15.87 1.11 -28.75
C VAL A 25 -17.10 0.47 -29.40
N ARG A 26 -18.11 1.26 -29.77
CA ARG A 26 -19.36 0.76 -30.38
C ARG A 26 -19.11 0.07 -31.73
N CYS A 27 -18.21 0.61 -32.55
CA CYS A 27 -17.89 0.07 -33.86
C CYS A 27 -17.00 -1.19 -33.83
N CYS A 28 -16.47 -1.58 -32.67
CA CYS A 28 -15.53 -2.71 -32.56
C CYS A 28 -16.03 -3.77 -31.58
N HIS A 29 -16.35 -4.97 -32.08
CA HIS A 29 -16.81 -6.09 -31.24
C HIS A 29 -15.83 -6.41 -30.11
N LYS A 30 -14.53 -6.50 -30.40
CA LYS A 30 -13.48 -6.75 -29.39
C LYS A 30 -13.43 -5.70 -28.29
N CYS A 31 -13.79 -4.45 -28.59
CA CYS A 31 -13.82 -3.38 -27.60
C CYS A 31 -15.06 -3.45 -26.72
N ARG A 32 -16.21 -3.83 -27.31
CA ARG A 32 -17.45 -4.09 -26.56
C ARG A 32 -17.27 -5.27 -25.59
N ASP A 33 -16.68 -6.37 -26.05
CA ASP A 33 -16.41 -7.54 -25.21
C ASP A 33 -15.60 -7.18 -23.95
N LEU A 34 -14.61 -6.27 -24.08
CA LEU A 34 -13.80 -5.80 -22.96
C LEU A 34 -14.59 -4.92 -21.97
N VAL A 35 -15.55 -4.13 -22.45
CA VAL A 35 -16.42 -3.32 -21.58
C VAL A 35 -17.44 -4.20 -20.88
N ASP A 36 -17.99 -5.20 -21.58
CA ASP A 36 -18.94 -6.16 -21.03
C ASP A 36 -18.26 -7.03 -19.95
N GLU A 37 -17.05 -7.52 -20.19
CA GLU A 37 -16.24 -8.22 -19.17
C GLU A 37 -16.02 -7.35 -17.91
N ALA A 38 -15.77 -6.05 -18.09
CA ALA A 38 -15.61 -5.12 -16.97
C ALA A 38 -16.91 -4.88 -16.20
N LYS A 39 -18.06 -4.88 -16.88
CA LYS A 39 -19.37 -4.79 -16.24
C LYS A 39 -19.71 -6.06 -15.48
N ASP A 40 -19.44 -7.22 -16.06
CA ASP A 40 -19.62 -8.52 -15.41
C ASP A 40 -18.81 -8.62 -14.13
N TYR A 41 -17.58 -8.07 -14.09
CA TYR A 41 -16.78 -7.98 -12.86
C TYR A 41 -17.50 -7.24 -11.71
N HIS A 42 -18.29 -6.21 -12.02
CA HIS A 42 -19.07 -5.47 -11.04
C HIS A 42 -20.38 -6.19 -10.68
N LEU A 43 -21.00 -6.86 -11.64
CA LEU A 43 -22.28 -7.55 -11.47
C LEU A 43 -22.15 -8.92 -10.78
N MET A 44 -21.01 -9.59 -10.92
CA MET A 44 -20.78 -10.98 -10.46
C MET A 44 -19.52 -11.12 -9.60
N PRO A 45 -19.56 -10.71 -8.32
CA PRO A 45 -18.41 -10.77 -7.41
C PRO A 45 -17.78 -12.16 -7.25
N GLU A 46 -18.59 -13.21 -7.30
CA GLU A 46 -18.19 -14.61 -7.22
C GLU A 46 -17.33 -15.08 -8.39
N ARG A 47 -17.42 -14.41 -9.55
CA ARG A 47 -16.63 -14.75 -10.75
C ARG A 47 -15.26 -14.08 -10.78
N ARG A 48 -14.99 -13.11 -9.89
CA ARG A 48 -13.73 -12.35 -9.84
C ARG A 48 -12.46 -13.21 -9.79
N PRO A 49 -12.41 -14.36 -9.09
CA PRO A 49 -11.22 -15.23 -9.09
C PRO A 49 -10.90 -15.85 -10.45
N HIS A 50 -11.89 -15.99 -11.33
CA HIS A 50 -11.76 -16.60 -12.65
C HIS A 50 -11.38 -15.60 -13.73
N LEU A 51 -11.40 -14.30 -13.41
CA LEU A 51 -10.97 -13.24 -14.32
C LEU A 51 -9.45 -13.06 -14.27
N PRO A 52 -8.81 -12.70 -15.41
CA PRO A 52 -7.38 -12.49 -15.44
C PRO A 52 -6.93 -11.44 -14.41
N ALA A 53 -6.07 -11.84 -13.47
CA ALA A 53 -5.63 -11.00 -12.35
C ALA A 53 -5.02 -9.66 -12.77
N PHE A 54 -4.44 -9.58 -13.98
CA PHE A 54 -3.88 -8.33 -14.50
C PHE A 54 -4.94 -7.26 -14.81
N LYS A 55 -6.20 -7.64 -15.09
CA LYS A 55 -7.29 -6.73 -15.43
C LYS A 55 -8.02 -6.19 -14.19
N THR A 56 -8.05 -6.98 -13.12
CA THR A 56 -8.88 -6.75 -11.93
C THR A 56 -8.09 -6.23 -10.72
N ARG A 57 -6.75 -6.13 -10.85
CA ARG A 57 -5.88 -5.56 -9.80
C ARG A 57 -5.31 -4.21 -10.22
N PRO A 58 -5.37 -3.17 -9.36
CA PRO A 58 -4.72 -1.89 -9.60
C PRO A 58 -3.28 -2.03 -10.05
N ARG A 59 -2.83 -1.09 -10.90
CA ARG A 59 -1.39 -0.90 -11.10
C ARG A 59 -0.82 -0.38 -9.79
N CYS A 60 -0.24 -1.26 -9.00
CA CYS A 60 0.67 -0.84 -7.95
C CYS A 60 1.97 -0.44 -8.65
N CYS A 61 2.38 0.82 -8.50
CA CYS A 61 3.71 1.23 -8.91
C CYS A 61 4.69 0.35 -8.13
N THR A 62 5.53 -0.42 -8.83
CA THR A 62 6.58 -1.22 -8.19
C THR A 62 7.73 -0.36 -7.69
N SER A 63 7.71 0.96 -7.89
CA SER A 63 8.77 1.88 -7.46
C SER A 63 8.60 2.38 -6.01
N ILE A 64 8.30 1.46 -5.10
CA ILE A 64 8.30 1.60 -3.63
C ILE A 64 6.95 2.05 -3.03
N ALA A 65 6.06 1.08 -2.79
CA ALA A 65 5.29 1.11 -1.55
C ALA A 65 6.31 0.84 -0.43
N GLY A 66 6.83 1.91 0.15
CA GLY A 66 7.76 1.81 1.28
C GLY A 66 7.00 1.31 2.50
N LEU A 67 7.64 0.44 3.27
CA LEU A 67 7.17 0.15 4.61
C LEU A 67 7.35 1.41 5.47
N ILE A 68 6.38 1.70 6.33
CA ILE A 68 6.50 2.80 7.29
C ILE A 68 6.91 2.19 8.63
N TYR A 69 8.04 2.62 9.18
CA TYR A 69 8.50 2.18 10.49
C TYR A 69 8.23 3.24 11.55
N ALA A 70 7.66 2.81 12.68
CA ALA A 70 7.59 3.56 13.91
C ALA A 70 8.61 2.98 14.90
N VAL A 71 9.52 3.81 15.40
CA VAL A 71 10.66 3.37 16.22
C VAL A 71 10.66 4.13 17.55
N GLY A 72 10.56 3.40 18.65
CA GLY A 72 10.61 3.93 20.01
C GLY A 72 9.46 4.89 20.31
N GLY A 73 9.78 6.02 20.95
CA GLY A 73 8.82 7.05 21.33
C GLY A 73 8.58 7.11 22.83
N LEU A 74 7.47 7.74 23.19
CA LEU A 74 7.07 8.01 24.57
C LEU A 74 5.60 7.64 24.74
N ASN A 75 5.27 6.87 25.78
CA ASN A 75 3.88 6.56 26.11
C ASN A 75 3.23 7.73 26.88
N SER A 76 1.92 7.60 27.17
CA SER A 76 1.18 8.61 27.94
C SER A 76 1.67 8.79 29.38
N ALA A 77 2.41 7.83 29.93
CA ALA A 77 2.99 7.90 31.27
C ALA A 77 4.36 8.61 31.30
N GLY A 78 4.95 8.87 30.13
CA GLY A 78 6.28 9.47 30.04
C GLY A 78 7.43 8.47 29.89
N ASP A 79 7.13 7.17 29.80
CA ASP A 79 8.17 6.15 29.64
C ASP A 79 8.66 6.10 28.19
N SER A 80 9.96 5.94 28.04
CA SER A 80 10.58 5.69 26.73
C SER A 80 10.29 4.26 26.29
N LEU A 81 10.05 4.05 25.00
CA LEU A 81 9.72 2.74 24.44
C LEU A 81 10.89 2.19 23.61
N ASN A 82 11.06 0.87 23.61
CA ASN A 82 11.98 0.17 22.71
C ASN A 82 11.25 -0.53 21.55
N VAL A 83 9.94 -0.31 21.42
CA VAL A 83 9.10 -1.00 20.43
C VAL A 83 9.39 -0.48 19.03
N VAL A 84 9.40 -1.39 18.06
CA VAL A 84 9.44 -1.07 16.63
C VAL A 84 8.23 -1.71 15.96
N GLU A 85 7.48 -0.93 15.20
CA GLU A 85 6.32 -1.39 14.44
C GLU A 85 6.46 -1.00 12.97
N VAL A 86 5.93 -1.84 12.08
CA VAL A 86 5.96 -1.64 10.64
C VAL A 86 4.55 -1.64 10.09
N PHE A 87 4.24 -0.65 9.25
CA PHE A 87 3.01 -0.61 8.48
C PHE A 87 3.29 -1.06 7.04
N ASP A 88 2.55 -2.06 6.59
CA ASP A 88 2.50 -2.46 5.19
C ASP A 88 1.25 -1.84 4.55
N PRO A 89 1.40 -0.83 3.64
CA PRO A 89 0.29 -0.20 2.96
C PRO A 89 -0.50 -1.14 2.04
N ILE A 90 0.10 -2.23 1.57
CA ILE A 90 -0.55 -3.23 0.72
C ILE A 90 -1.47 -4.11 1.55
N ALA A 91 -0.97 -4.57 2.71
CA ALA A 91 -1.75 -5.35 3.67
C ALA A 91 -2.70 -4.51 4.52
N ASN A 92 -2.49 -3.20 4.55
CA ASN A 92 -3.22 -2.21 5.36
C ASN A 92 -3.27 -2.60 6.85
N ARG A 93 -2.12 -2.98 7.41
CA ARG A 93 -2.00 -3.33 8.84
C ARG A 93 -0.64 -2.98 9.40
N TRP A 94 -0.61 -2.78 10.71
CA TRP A 94 0.61 -2.67 11.50
C TRP A 94 1.02 -4.06 12.02
N GLU A 95 2.33 -4.31 12.06
CA GLU A 95 2.93 -5.50 12.63
C GLU A 95 4.10 -5.11 13.55
N LYS A 96 4.35 -5.91 14.58
CA LYS A 96 5.51 -5.71 15.46
C LYS A 96 6.78 -6.25 14.82
N CYS A 97 7.86 -5.48 14.91
CA CYS A 97 9.21 -5.89 14.53
C CYS A 97 10.04 -6.27 15.76
N GLN A 98 11.30 -6.65 15.52
CA GLN A 98 12.29 -6.79 16.58
C GLN A 98 12.44 -5.45 17.33
N PRO A 99 12.29 -5.44 18.67
CA PRO A 99 12.46 -4.23 19.45
C PRO A 99 13.94 -3.82 19.51
N MET A 100 14.18 -2.56 19.81
CA MET A 100 15.52 -2.05 20.16
C MET A 100 16.00 -2.68 21.47
N GLY A 101 17.31 -2.79 21.64
CA GLY A 101 17.93 -3.21 22.89
C GLY A 101 17.77 -2.15 23.98
N THR A 102 17.76 -0.87 23.62
CA THR A 102 17.54 0.25 24.55
C THR A 102 16.23 0.96 24.23
N ALA A 103 15.46 1.34 25.25
CA ALA A 103 14.30 2.21 25.06
C ALA A 103 14.73 3.63 24.69
N ARG A 104 14.09 4.25 23.70
CA ARG A 104 14.49 5.57 23.20
C ARG A 104 13.27 6.45 22.92
N SER A 105 13.21 7.59 23.58
CA SER A 105 12.35 8.72 23.20
C SER A 105 13.18 9.81 22.51
N ARG A 106 12.52 10.67 21.71
CA ARG A 106 13.18 11.74 20.93
C ARG A 106 14.32 11.20 20.03
N VAL A 107 14.15 9.98 19.53
CA VAL A 107 15.14 9.25 18.73
C VAL A 107 15.22 9.79 17.31
N GLY A 108 16.44 9.89 16.76
CA GLY A 108 16.64 10.13 15.33
C GLY A 108 16.66 8.81 14.58
N VAL A 109 16.04 8.74 13.40
CA VAL A 109 15.97 7.51 12.61
C VAL A 109 16.47 7.76 11.19
N ALA A 110 17.30 6.86 10.67
CA ALA A 110 17.82 6.93 9.30
C ALA A 110 17.82 5.56 8.63
N VAL A 111 17.69 5.54 7.30
CA VAL A 111 17.83 4.34 6.49
C VAL A 111 19.10 4.45 5.66
N LEU A 112 19.98 3.47 5.76
CA LEU A 112 21.22 3.41 4.99
C LEU A 112 21.51 1.95 4.60
N ASN A 113 21.76 1.71 3.31
CA ASN A 113 22.08 0.38 2.77
C ASN A 113 21.07 -0.72 3.14
N GLY A 114 19.78 -0.38 3.20
CA GLY A 114 18.71 -1.32 3.54
C GLY A 114 18.57 -1.63 5.04
N LEU A 115 19.31 -0.92 5.89
CA LEU A 115 19.23 -1.03 7.35
C LEU A 115 18.58 0.22 7.94
N LEU A 116 17.81 0.02 9.01
CA LEU A 116 17.16 1.07 9.80
C LEU A 116 17.99 1.31 11.05
N TYR A 117 18.42 2.55 11.27
CA TYR A 117 19.27 2.94 12.39
C TYR A 117 18.52 3.85 13.35
N ALA A 118 18.62 3.57 14.65
CA ALA A 118 18.14 4.39 15.75
C ALA A 118 19.32 5.12 16.40
N ILE A 119 19.34 6.45 16.29
CA ILE A 119 20.47 7.30 16.63
C ILE A 119 20.12 8.16 17.85
N GLY A 120 20.86 7.98 18.94
CA GLY A 120 20.74 8.77 20.16
C GLY A 120 19.38 8.63 20.84
N GLY A 121 18.84 9.75 21.35
CA GLY A 121 17.59 9.80 22.09
C GLY A 121 17.77 9.89 23.60
N TYR A 122 16.72 9.56 24.35
CA TYR A 122 16.68 9.55 25.80
C TYR A 122 16.04 8.24 26.29
N ASP A 123 16.66 7.54 27.24
CA ASP A 123 16.19 6.23 27.72
C ASP A 123 15.29 6.29 28.96
N GLY A 124 14.98 7.49 29.45
CA GLY A 124 14.31 7.70 30.73
C GLY A 124 15.23 8.21 31.83
N GLN A 125 16.55 8.06 31.68
CA GLN A 125 17.57 8.49 32.65
C GLN A 125 18.63 9.40 32.01
N LEU A 126 19.16 9.00 30.86
CA LEU A 126 20.31 9.64 30.21
C LEU A 126 20.02 9.92 28.73
N ARG A 127 20.69 10.96 28.21
CA ARG A 127 20.77 11.19 26.77
C ARG A 127 21.77 10.22 26.16
N LEU A 128 21.35 9.51 25.14
CA LEU A 128 22.14 8.47 24.49
C LEU A 128 23.04 9.07 23.41
N SER A 129 24.28 8.60 23.37
CA SER A 129 25.24 8.82 22.28
C SER A 129 25.44 7.57 21.40
N THR A 130 24.63 6.53 21.63
CA THR A 130 24.73 5.24 20.94
C THR A 130 23.84 5.19 19.70
N VAL A 131 24.21 4.32 18.76
CA VAL A 131 23.43 3.94 17.59
C VAL A 131 23.21 2.43 17.62
N GLU A 132 22.03 1.99 17.23
CA GLU A 132 21.73 0.58 16.95
C GLU A 132 20.95 0.42 15.63
#